data_AF-A0A5D0UL28-F1
#
_entry.id   AF-A0A5D0UL28-F1
#
_cell.length_a   1.000
_cell.length_b   1.000
_cell.length_c   1.000
_cell.angle_alpha   90.00
_cell.angle_beta   90.00
_cell.angle_gamma   90.00
#
_symmetry.space_group_name_H-M   'P 1'
#
loop_
_entity.id
_entity.type
_entity.pdbx_description
1 polymer ?
#
loop_
_entity_poly.entity_id
_entity_poly.type
_entity_poly.pdbx_seq_one_letter_code
_entity_poly.pdbx_strand_id
1 'polypeptide(L)'
;MDRWTLAQVDQWLDWVHDRHDEFDYRYIYFAYLAARAGAPRNDKITMTVELDGAVVLRAGAGDRGLWLAGDAERAQFVEHLRRRYCGDRYPSMREWEEAQHAGYLEDTQWRFGR
;
A
#
# COMPACT_ATOMS: atom_id res chain seq x y z
N MET A 1 7.51 -20.80 6.08
CA MET A 1 6.96 -19.46 5.77
C MET A 1 5.57 -19.44 6.36
N ASP A 2 5.29 -18.50 7.25
CA ASP A 2 3.96 -18.38 7.84
C ASP A 2 2.93 -18.06 6.76
N ARG A 3 1.79 -18.74 6.82
CA ARG A 3 0.64 -18.52 5.95
C ARG A 3 0.23 -17.06 6.04
N TRP A 4 -0.14 -16.47 4.90
CA TRP A 4 -0.74 -15.15 4.83
C TRP A 4 -1.90 -15.01 5.82
N THR A 5 -1.91 -13.90 6.57
CA THR A 5 -3.01 -13.52 7.47
C THR A 5 -3.24 -12.02 7.40
N LEU A 6 -4.48 -11.60 7.66
CA LEU A 6 -4.81 -10.17 7.79
C LEU A 6 -3.96 -9.47 8.86
N ALA A 7 -3.59 -10.17 9.94
CA ALA A 7 -2.73 -9.61 10.98
C ALA A 7 -1.29 -9.31 10.48
N GLN A 8 -0.75 -10.09 9.56
CA GLN A 8 0.54 -9.79 8.92
C GLN A 8 0.41 -8.64 7.92
N VAL A 9 -0.70 -8.57 7.19
CA VAL A 9 -1.02 -7.43 6.32
C VAL A 9 -1.06 -6.15 7.14
N ASP A 10 -1.77 -6.16 8.27
CA ASP A 10 -1.90 -4.99 9.13
C ASP A 10 -0.55 -4.58 9.73
N GLN A 11 0.27 -5.52 10.20
CA GLN A 11 1.64 -5.22 10.67
C GLN A 11 2.52 -4.60 9.58
N TRP A 12 2.40 -5.09 8.35
CA TRP A 12 3.16 -4.52 7.23
C TRP A 12 2.67 -3.10 6.90
N LEU A 13 1.36 -2.85 6.93
CA LEU A 13 0.80 -1.51 6.73
C LEU A 13 1.21 -0.54 7.83
N ASP A 14 1.18 -0.98 9.09
CA ASP A 14 1.63 -0.18 10.23
C ASP A 14 3.12 0.16 10.10
N TRP A 15 3.95 -0.78 9.65
CA TRP A 15 5.35 -0.50 9.33
C TRP A 15 5.51 0.52 8.20
N VAL A 16 4.67 0.46 7.15
CA VAL A 16 4.69 1.44 6.05
C VAL A 16 4.35 2.84 6.57
N HIS A 17 3.32 2.95 7.43
CA HIS A 17 2.93 4.18 8.10
C HIS A 17 4.11 4.74 8.93
N ASP A 18 4.69 3.92 9.82
CA ASP A 18 5.80 4.33 10.68
C ASP A 18 7.04 4.75 9.89
N ARG A 19 7.32 4.08 8.78
CA ARG A 19 8.56 4.28 8.03
C ARG A 19 8.52 5.48 7.07
N HIS A 20 7.34 5.77 6.52
CA HIS A 20 7.17 6.76 5.46
C HIS A 20 6.37 8.00 5.90
N ASP A 21 5.83 7.99 7.13
CA ASP A 21 5.21 9.14 7.82
C ASP A 21 4.30 9.93 6.87
N GLU A 22 4.55 11.22 6.64
CA GLU A 22 3.74 12.08 5.79
C GLU A 22 3.63 11.65 4.30
N PHE A 23 4.39 10.65 3.84
CA PHE A 23 4.33 10.11 2.48
C PHE A 23 3.74 8.69 2.40
N ASP A 24 3.34 8.11 3.53
CA ASP A 24 2.80 6.74 3.62
C ASP A 24 1.65 6.46 2.63
N TYR A 25 0.78 7.45 2.39
CA TYR A 25 -0.39 7.36 1.55
C TYR A 25 -0.03 6.97 0.11
N ARG A 26 1.13 7.44 -0.37
CA ARG A 26 1.66 7.07 -1.69
C ARG A 26 2.05 5.59 -1.72
N TYR A 27 2.76 5.12 -0.71
CA TYR A 27 3.19 3.71 -0.67
C TYR A 27 2.00 2.76 -0.61
N ILE A 28 1.00 3.10 0.20
CA ILE A 28 -0.25 2.33 0.33
C ILE A 28 -1.03 2.31 -1.00
N TYR A 29 -1.18 3.46 -1.67
CA TYR A 29 -1.88 3.52 -2.94
C TYR A 29 -1.14 2.74 -4.04
N PHE A 30 0.19 2.82 -4.09
CA PHE A 30 0.97 2.03 -5.04
C PHE A 30 0.92 0.52 -4.74
N ALA A 31 0.79 0.12 -3.47
CA ALA A 31 0.60 -1.29 -3.09
C ALA A 31 -0.76 -1.80 -3.61
N TYR A 32 -1.81 -0.99 -3.46
CA TYR A 32 -3.12 -1.26 -4.05
C TYR A 32 -3.04 -1.43 -5.57
N LEU A 33 -2.37 -0.50 -6.28
CA LEU A 33 -2.24 -0.57 -7.73
C LEU A 33 -1.46 -1.82 -8.19
N ALA A 34 -0.35 -2.14 -7.51
CA ALA A 34 0.45 -3.31 -7.81
C ALA A 34 -0.36 -4.60 -7.60
N ALA A 35 -0.97 -4.77 -6.43
CA ALA A 35 -1.77 -5.94 -6.11
C ALA A 35 -2.97 -6.10 -7.05
N ARG A 36 -3.64 -4.99 -7.44
CA ARG A 36 -4.77 -5.02 -8.37
C ARG A 36 -4.36 -5.40 -9.79
N ALA A 37 -3.24 -4.87 -10.29
CA ALA A 37 -2.77 -5.16 -11.64
C ALA A 37 -2.23 -6.59 -11.77
N GLY A 38 -1.57 -7.13 -10.74
CA GLY A 38 -0.99 -8.48 -10.78
C GLY A 38 0.20 -8.62 -11.72
N ALA A 39 0.83 -7.51 -12.11
CA ALA A 39 2.02 -7.49 -12.94
C ALA A 39 3.19 -6.82 -12.19
N PRO A 40 4.45 -7.27 -12.42
CA PRO A 40 5.61 -6.67 -11.80
C PRO A 40 5.66 -5.15 -12.00
N ARG A 41 6.09 -4.43 -10.97
CA ARG A 41 6.21 -2.97 -10.97
C ARG A 41 7.37 -2.55 -10.11
N ASN A 42 8.03 -1.45 -10.47
CA ASN A 42 9.11 -0.88 -9.70
C ASN A 42 8.95 0.64 -9.58
N ASP A 43 8.24 1.07 -8.54
CA ASP A 43 8.05 2.48 -8.18
C ASP A 43 8.15 2.60 -6.64
N LYS A 44 7.26 3.34 -5.97
CA LYS A 44 7.13 3.36 -4.50
C LYS A 44 6.98 1.97 -3.89
N ILE A 45 6.30 1.08 -4.60
CA ILE A 45 6.26 -0.34 -4.32
C ILE A 45 6.97 -1.11 -5.43
N THR A 46 7.90 -1.98 -5.03
CA THR A 46 8.43 -3.02 -5.88
C THR A 46 7.57 -4.26 -5.70
N MET A 47 7.02 -4.77 -6.81
CA MET A 47 6.29 -6.03 -6.85
C MET A 47 7.09 -7.06 -7.65
N THR A 48 7.47 -8.16 -7.01
CA THR A 48 8.05 -9.33 -7.68
C THR A 48 7.01 -10.44 -7.78
N VAL A 49 7.06 -11.20 -8.88
CA VAL A 49 6.25 -12.41 -9.09
C VAL A 49 7.22 -13.58 -9.09
N GLU A 50 6.99 -14.53 -8.20
CA GLU A 50 7.80 -15.73 -8.03
C GLU A 50 7.37 -16.82 -9.02
N LEU A 51 8.21 -17.86 -9.19
CA LEU A 51 7.97 -18.92 -10.17
C LEU A 51 6.70 -19.74 -9.92
N ASP A 52 6.24 -19.80 -8.67
CA ASP A 52 5.00 -20.46 -8.26
C ASP A 52 3.76 -19.56 -8.40
N GLY A 53 3.92 -18.33 -8.88
CA GLY A 53 2.85 -17.34 -9.03
C GLY A 53 2.59 -16.52 -7.76
N ALA A 54 3.35 -16.73 -6.68
CA ALA A 54 3.29 -15.87 -5.52
C ALA A 54 3.82 -14.47 -5.85
N VAL A 55 3.38 -13.48 -5.09
CA VAL A 55 3.72 -12.07 -5.26
C VAL A 55 4.32 -11.53 -3.98
N VAL A 56 5.42 -10.79 -4.08
CA VAL A 56 6.02 -10.08 -2.95
C VAL A 56 5.96 -8.59 -3.20
N LEU A 57 5.34 -7.85 -2.28
CA LEU A 57 5.28 -6.39 -2.28
C LEU A 57 6.35 -5.84 -1.34
N ARG A 58 7.14 -4.86 -1.78
CA ARG A 58 8.15 -4.18 -0.96
C ARG A 58 8.06 -2.67 -1.08
N ALA A 59 8.01 -1.97 0.04
CA ALA A 59 7.99 -0.51 0.16
C ALA A 59 9.40 0.07 0.38
N GLY A 60 10.34 -0.30 -0.50
CA GLY A 60 11.71 0.21 -0.52
C GLY A 60 12.75 -0.68 0.16
N ALA A 61 13.98 -0.18 0.26
CA ALA A 61 15.11 -0.91 0.83
C ALA A 61 14.93 -1.07 2.35
N GLY A 62 15.04 -2.31 2.84
CA GLY A 62 14.86 -2.66 4.25
C GLY A 62 13.47 -3.19 4.61
N ASP A 63 12.51 -3.13 3.69
CA ASP A 63 11.24 -3.83 3.83
C ASP A 63 11.45 -5.35 3.63
N ARG A 64 11.01 -6.15 4.62
CA ARG A 64 11.02 -7.62 4.53
C ARG A 64 10.07 -8.12 3.43
N GLY A 65 9.09 -7.31 3.08
CA GLY A 65 8.09 -7.54 2.07
C GLY A 65 6.88 -8.29 2.59
N LEU A 66 5.73 -8.03 1.95
CA LEU A 66 4.49 -8.74 2.17
C LEU A 66 4.34 -9.82 1.09
N TRP A 67 4.26 -11.08 1.51
CA TRP A 67 4.06 -12.24 0.64
C TRP A 67 2.56 -12.49 0.43
N LEU A 68 2.15 -12.61 -0.83
CA LEU A 68 0.81 -12.97 -1.28
C LEU A 68 0.94 -14.22 -2.17
N ALA A 69 0.52 -15.39 -1.69
CA ALA A 69 0.72 -16.68 -2.35
C ALA A 69 0.00 -16.84 -3.70
N GLY A 70 -0.90 -15.92 -4.06
CA GLY A 70 -1.53 -15.90 -5.38
C GLY A 70 -2.70 -14.94 -5.49
N ASP A 71 -3.51 -15.15 -6.52
CA ASP A 71 -4.59 -14.23 -6.91
C ASP A 71 -5.68 -14.05 -5.85
N ALA A 72 -5.99 -15.11 -5.09
CA ALA A 72 -6.97 -15.04 -4.01
C ALA A 72 -6.53 -14.08 -2.89
N GLU A 73 -5.27 -14.19 -2.45
CA GLU A 73 -4.70 -13.33 -1.40
C GLU A 73 -4.50 -11.90 -1.90
N ARG A 74 -4.14 -11.72 -3.19
CA ARG A 74 -4.13 -10.40 -3.82
C ARG A 74 -5.51 -9.74 -3.80
N ALA A 75 -6.56 -10.46 -4.16
CA ALA A 75 -7.92 -9.93 -4.14
C ALA A 75 -8.37 -9.57 -2.72
N GLN A 76 -8.05 -10.42 -1.74
CA GLN A 76 -8.33 -10.14 -0.32
C GLN A 76 -7.55 -8.93 0.19
N PHE A 77 -6.28 -8.80 -0.16
CA PHE A 77 -5.47 -7.63 0.18
C PHE A 77 -6.04 -6.34 -0.44
N VAL A 78 -6.42 -6.36 -1.71
CA VAL A 78 -7.04 -5.22 -2.40
C VAL A 78 -8.34 -4.78 -1.70
N GLU A 79 -9.19 -5.74 -1.34
CA GLU A 79 -10.42 -5.46 -0.60
C GLU A 79 -10.15 -4.95 0.81
N HIS A 80 -9.15 -5.49 1.50
CA HIS A 80 -8.72 -5.04 2.81
C HIS A 80 -8.30 -3.56 2.79
N LEU A 81 -7.47 -3.16 1.82
CA LEU A 81 -7.06 -1.76 1.65
C LEU A 81 -8.27 -0.85 1.43
N ARG A 82 -9.21 -1.25 0.56
CA ARG A 82 -10.43 -0.48 0.33
C ARG A 82 -11.23 -0.29 1.62
N ARG A 83 -11.45 -1.34 2.39
CA ARG A 83 -12.19 -1.24 3.66
C ARG A 83 -11.47 -0.36 4.68
N ARG A 84 -10.15 -0.54 4.84
CA ARG A 84 -9.33 0.15 5.84
C ARG A 84 -9.21 1.65 5.54
N TYR A 85 -8.97 2.02 4.29
CA TYR A 85 -8.63 3.40 3.92
C TYR A 85 -9.80 4.19 3.35
N CYS A 86 -10.69 3.54 2.60
CA CYS A 86 -11.87 4.21 2.06
C CYS A 86 -13.01 4.25 3.08
N GLY A 87 -13.30 3.11 3.72
CA GLY A 87 -14.48 2.96 4.59
C GLY A 87 -15.74 3.49 3.90
N ASP A 88 -16.53 4.27 4.64
CA ASP A 88 -17.69 5.00 4.09
C ASP A 88 -17.35 6.45 3.66
N ARG A 89 -16.09 6.87 3.79
CA ARG A 89 -15.67 8.27 3.61
C ARG A 89 -15.22 8.58 2.20
N TYR A 90 -14.59 7.62 1.53
CA TYR A 90 -14.07 7.78 0.18
C TYR A 90 -14.71 6.74 -0.76
N PRO A 91 -15.23 7.14 -1.92
CA PRO A 91 -15.76 6.22 -2.93
C PRO A 91 -14.70 5.27 -3.52
N SER A 92 -13.42 5.67 -3.50
CA SER A 92 -12.34 4.90 -4.10
C SER A 92 -10.98 5.14 -3.45
N MET A 93 -10.04 4.20 -3.66
CA MET A 93 -8.64 4.37 -3.22
C MET A 93 -7.95 5.55 -3.88
N ARG A 94 -8.39 5.93 -5.10
CA ARG A 94 -7.87 7.12 -5.78
C ARG A 94 -8.29 8.38 -5.05
N GLU A 95 -9.58 8.51 -4.74
CA GLU A 95 -10.10 9.69 -4.02
C GLU A 95 -9.54 9.78 -2.61
N TRP A 96 -9.32 8.65 -1.95
CA TRP A 96 -8.58 8.63 -0.68
C TRP A 96 -7.15 9.18 -0.84
N GLU A 97 -6.40 8.70 -1.84
CA GLU A 97 -5.02 9.15 -2.09
C GLU A 97 -4.96 10.64 -2.42
N GLU A 98 -5.86 11.13 -3.29
CA GLU A 98 -5.97 12.54 -3.66
C GLU A 98 -6.26 13.42 -2.43
N ALA A 99 -7.14 12.97 -1.52
CA ALA A 99 -7.45 13.68 -0.30
C ALA A 99 -6.26 13.73 0.67
N GLN A 100 -5.53 12.62 0.85
CA GLN A 100 -4.30 12.62 1.67
C GLN A 100 -3.22 13.53 1.04
N HIS A 101 -3.07 13.48 -0.29
CA HIS A 101 -2.12 14.32 -1.01
C HIS A 101 -2.44 15.82 -0.86
N ALA A 102 -3.72 16.19 -0.95
CA ALA A 102 -4.16 17.56 -0.75
C ALA A 102 -3.86 18.05 0.68
N GLY A 103 -4.14 17.24 1.70
CA GLY A 103 -3.81 17.56 3.09
C GLY A 103 -2.31 17.79 3.30
N TYR A 104 -1.46 16.92 2.72
CA TYR A 104 -0.01 17.11 2.73
C TYR A 104 0.42 18.44 2.08
N LEU A 105 -0.15 18.79 0.92
CA LEU A 105 0.19 20.04 0.23
C LEU A 105 -0.22 21.29 1.04
N GLU A 106 -1.40 21.25 1.67
CA GLU A 106 -1.87 22.31 2.56
C GLU A 106 -0.92 22.48 3.77
N ASP A 107 -0.59 21.39 4.47
CA ASP A 107 0.34 21.41 5.60
C ASP A 107 1.72 21.93 5.19
N THR A 108 2.21 21.52 4.02
CA THR A 108 3.49 21.99 3.47
C THR A 108 3.45 23.49 3.17
N GLN A 109 2.34 23.98 2.59
CA GLN A 109 2.14 25.40 2.33
C GLN A 109 2.12 26.21 3.64
N TRP A 110 1.47 25.71 4.68
CA TRP A 110 1.48 26.36 6.00
C TRP A 110 2.86 26.37 6.66
N ARG A 111 3.65 25.29 6.51
CA ARG A 111 4.98 25.16 7.14
C ARG A 111 6.07 25.96 6.44
N PHE A 112 6.00 26.11 5.12
CA PHE A 112 7.11 26.66 4.31
C PHE A 112 6.72 27.83 3.41
N GLY A 113 5.43 28.17 3.32
CA GLY A 113 4.95 29.34 2.59
C GLY A 113 5.12 30.62 3.40
N ARG A 114 6.31 31.21 3.32
CA ARG A 114 6.55 32.61 3.68
C ARG A 114 7.06 33.38 2.48
#